data_AF-A0A6M1ZG13-F1
#
_entry.id   AF-A0A6M1ZG13-F1
#
_cell.length_a   1.000
_cell.length_b   1.000
_cell.length_c   1.000
_cell.angle_alpha   90.00
_cell.angle_beta   90.00
_cell.angle_gamma   90.00
#
_symmetry.space_group_name_H-M   'P 1'
#
loop_
_entity.id
_entity.type
_entity.pdbx_description
1 polymer ?
#
loop_
_entity_poly.entity_id
_entity_poly.type
_entity_poly.pdbx_seq_one_letter_code
_entity_poly.pdbx_strand_id
1 'polypeptide(L)' 'MEELFDQLVTSQRKKLLVMARKIIPYLTEDDVLQPNDFPELENNPYFRYEEGILEGLLTARMAYLAKTKA' A
#
# COMPACT_ATOMS: atom_id res chain seq x y z
N MET A 1 -12.39 -7.55 -13.71
CA MET A 1 -11.09 -6.83 -13.57
C MET A 1 -11.08 -5.93 -12.34
N GLU A 2 -12.19 -5.26 -11.98
CA GLU A 2 -12.29 -4.53 -10.70
C GLU A 2 -12.02 -5.43 -9.49
N GLU A 3 -12.64 -6.62 -9.43
CA GLU A 3 -12.38 -7.61 -8.36
C GLU A 3 -10.90 -8.03 -8.26
N LEU A 4 -10.20 -8.12 -9.39
CA LEU A 4 -8.77 -8.44 -9.41
C LEU A 4 -7.96 -7.30 -8.79
N PHE A 5 -8.27 -6.04 -9.11
CA PHE A 5 -7.63 -4.89 -8.47
C PHE A 5 -7.89 -4.86 -6.97
N ASP A 6 -9.13 -5.15 -6.53
CA ASP A 6 -9.46 -5.21 -5.10
C ASP A 6 -8.66 -6.30 -4.37
N GLN A 7 -8.51 -7.48 -4.98
CA GLN A 7 -7.68 -8.57 -4.44
C GLN A 7 -6.20 -8.19 -4.36
N LEU A 8 -5.66 -7.57 -5.41
CA LEU A 8 -4.26 -7.13 -5.46
C LEU A 8 -3.98 -6.05 -4.40
N VAL A 9 -4.83 -5.03 -4.31
CA VAL A 9 -4.71 -3.95 -3.32
C VAL A 9 -4.83 -4.49 -1.90
N THR A 10 -5.79 -5.38 -1.64
CA THR A 10 -5.96 -6.00 -0.32
C THR A 10 -4.74 -6.83 0.07
N SER A 11 -4.19 -7.60 -0.87
CA SER A 11 -3.00 -8.42 -0.64
C SER A 11 -1.77 -7.55 -0.36
N GLN A 12 -1.59 -6.48 -1.13
CA GLN A 12 -0.47 -5.56 -0.95
C GLN A 12 -0.56 -4.79 0.37
N ARG A 13 -1.75 -4.34 0.78
CA ARG A 13 -1.97 -3.70 2.10
C ARG A 13 -1.61 -4.63 3.26
N LYS A 14 -2.02 -5.90 3.20
CA LYS A 14 -1.64 -6.91 4.22
C LYS A 14 -0.12 -7.11 4.27
N LYS A 15 0.53 -7.17 3.11
CA LYS A 15 2.00 -7.29 3.02
C LYS A 15 2.69 -6.09 3.66
N LEU A 16 2.23 -4.87 3.36
CA LEU A 16 2.74 -3.64 3.94
C LEU A 16 2.59 -3.62 5.46
N LEU A 17 1.42 -4.00 5.99
CA LEU A 17 1.22 -4.09 7.43
C LEU A 17 2.17 -5.08 8.10
N VAL A 18 2.37 -6.26 7.51
CA VAL A 18 3.31 -7.26 8.02
C VAL A 18 4.74 -6.71 8.00
N MET A 19 5.13 -5.97 6.96
CA MET A 19 6.45 -5.35 6.89
C MET A 19 6.63 -4.18 7.87
N ALA A 20 5.62 -3.33 7.99
CA ALA A 20 5.60 -2.23 8.95
C ALA A 20 5.75 -2.77 10.38
N ARG A 21 5.03 -3.82 10.73
CA ARG A 21 5.11 -4.47 12.05
C ARG A 21 6.43 -5.19 12.33
N LYS A 22 7.23 -5.51 11.30
CA LYS A 22 8.60 -5.99 11.51
C LYS A 22 9.55 -4.85 11.92
N ILE A 23 9.21 -3.60 11.59
CA ILE A 23 9.99 -2.41 11.91
C ILE A 23 9.48 -1.80 13.23
N ILE A 24 8.16 -1.58 13.33
CA ILE A 24 7.47 -1.03 14.50
C ILE A 24 6.30 -1.98 14.88
N PRO A 25 6.46 -2.84 15.90
CA PRO A 25 5.54 -3.94 16.17
C PRO A 25 4.07 -3.58 16.46
N TYR A 26 3.82 -2.38 16.99
CA TYR A 26 2.49 -1.97 17.45
C TYR A 26 1.68 -1.17 16.41
N LEU A 27 2.16 -1.06 15.16
CA LEU A 27 1.43 -0.32 14.13
C LEU A 27 0.08 -0.95 13.77
N THR A 28 -0.89 -0.07 13.60
CA THR A 28 -2.23 -0.37 13.09
C THR A 28 -2.28 -0.28 11.57
N GLU A 29 -3.40 -0.68 10.97
CA GLU A 29 -3.61 -0.51 9.53
C GLU A 29 -3.66 0.97 9.13
N ASP A 30 -4.22 1.82 9.99
CA ASP A 30 -4.33 3.25 9.73
C ASP A 30 -2.96 3.94 9.76
N ASP A 31 -2.08 3.52 10.67
CA ASP A 31 -0.71 4.06 10.75
C ASP A 31 0.10 3.79 9.47
N VAL A 32 -0.14 2.64 8.82
CA VAL A 32 0.53 2.26 7.56
C VAL A 32 0.04 3.13 6.39
N LEU A 33 -1.12 3.78 6.51
CA LEU A 33 -1.60 4.75 5.53
C LEU A 33 -0.90 6.11 5.67
N GLN A 34 -0.25 6.39 6.81
CA GLN A 34 0.48 7.62 7.07
C GLN A 34 1.95 7.33 7.49
N PRO A 35 2.74 6.63 6.64
CA PRO A 35 4.07 6.17 7.03
C PRO A 35 5.07 7.31 7.26
N ASN A 36 4.78 8.51 6.75
CA ASN A 36 5.57 9.72 6.98
C ASN A 36 5.60 10.14 8.47
N ASP A 37 4.61 9.72 9.26
CA ASP A 37 4.56 10.00 10.70
C ASP A 37 5.56 9.14 11.49
N PHE A 38 6.13 8.11 10.85
CA PHE A 38 7.06 7.15 11.44
C PHE A 38 8.40 7.22 10.71
N PRO A 39 9.41 7.95 11.24
CA PRO A 39 10.72 8.07 10.62
C PRO A 39 11.37 6.71 10.30
N GLU A 40 11.08 5.67 11.06
CA GLU A 40 11.59 4.31 10.84
C GLU A 40 10.97 3.64 9.62
N LEU A 41 9.74 4.00 9.24
CA LEU A 41 9.13 3.56 7.99
C LEU A 41 9.59 4.43 6.82
N GLU A 42 9.60 5.74 7.01
CA GLU A 42 9.95 6.70 5.97
C GLU A 42 11.38 6.50 5.46
N ASN A 43 12.32 6.25 6.38
CA ASN A 43 13.72 6.01 6.04
C ASN A 43 14.03 4.54 5.71
N ASN A 44 13.03 3.64 5.65
CA ASN A 44 13.24 2.24 5.31
C ASN A 44 13.02 1.99 3.82
N PRO A 45 14.09 1.77 3.02
CA PRO A 45 13.96 1.65 1.56
C PRO A 45 13.12 0.45 1.13
N TYR A 46 13.11 -0.64 1.89
CA TYR A 46 12.30 -1.82 1.58
C TYR A 46 10.81 -1.56 1.80
N PHE A 47 10.47 -0.83 2.86
CA PHE A 47 9.10 -0.42 3.13
C PHE A 47 8.62 0.57 2.06
N ARG A 48 9.40 1.62 1.76
CA ARG A 48 9.08 2.62 0.73
C ARG A 48 8.89 2.00 -0.66
N TYR A 49 9.69 0.98 -1.01
CA TYR A 49 9.52 0.26 -2.27
C TYR A 49 8.15 -0.44 -2.37
N GLU A 50 7.74 -1.14 -1.30
CA GLU A 50 6.47 -1.85 -1.24
C GLU A 50 5.26 -0.92 -1.17
N GLU A 51 5.43 0.25 -0.56
CA GLU A 51 4.44 1.33 -0.56
C GLU A 51 4.25 1.85 -2.00
N GLY A 52 5.34 2.08 -2.73
CA GLY A 52 5.29 2.44 -4.15
C GLY A 52 4.57 1.43 -5.03
N ILE A 53 4.65 0.13 -4.72
CA ILE A 53 3.85 -0.91 -5.42
C ILE A 53 2.35 -0.73 -5.16
N LEU A 54 1.96 -0.45 -3.92
CA LEU A 54 0.56 -0.17 -3.59
C LEU A 54 0.04 1.04 -4.37
N GLU A 55 0.82 2.12 -4.41
CA GLU A 55 0.48 3.32 -5.18
C GLU A 55 0.37 3.04 -6.68
N GLY A 56 1.26 2.21 -7.23
CA GLY A 56 1.18 1.75 -8.62
C GLY A 56 -0.10 0.97 -8.92
N LEU A 57 -0.51 0.08 -8.02
CA LEU A 57 -1.77 -0.69 -8.16
C LEU A 57 -3.00 0.22 -8.10
N LEU A 58 -3.02 1.18 -7.16
CA LEU A 58 -4.10 2.16 -7.05
C LEU A 58 -4.18 3.04 -8.30
N THR A 59 -3.03 3.50 -8.81
CA THR A 59 -2.95 4.28 -10.04
C THR A 59 -3.47 3.50 -11.25
N ALA A 60 -3.04 2.25 -11.41
CA ALA A 60 -3.52 1.38 -12.48
C ALA A 60 -5.03 1.13 -12.39
N ARG A 61 -5.56 0.91 -11.18
CA ARG A 61 -7.00 0.78 -10.94
C ARG A 61 -7.75 2.04 -11.35
N MET A 62 -7.27 3.21 -10.94
CA MET A 62 -7.88 4.50 -11.29
C MET A 62 -7.92 4.71 -12.81
N ALA A 63 -6.81 4.44 -13.50
CA ALA A 63 -6.75 4.52 -14.96
C ALA A 63 -7.72 3.56 -15.65
N TYR A 64 -7.83 2.32 -15.15
CA TYR A 64 -8.79 1.34 -15.64
C TYR A 64 -10.24 1.85 -15.46
N LEU A 65 -10.59 2.29 -14.25
CA LEU A 65 -11.94 2.79 -13.94
C LEU A 65 -12.30 4.01 -14.78
N ALA A 66 -11.37 4.95 -14.96
CA ALA A 66 -11.56 6.12 -15.81
C ALA A 66 -11.82 5.71 -17.26
N LYS A 67 -11.16 4.67 -17.78
CA LYS A 67 -11.39 4.16 -19.13
C LYS A 67 -12.73 3.43 -19.27
N THR A 68 -13.17 2.68 -18.27
CA THR A 68 -14.36 1.82 -18.37
C THR A 68 -15.66 2.46 -17.89
N LYS A 69 -15.58 3.54 -17.11
CA LYS A 69 -16.75 4.30 -16.62
C LYS A 69 -16.96 5.63 -17.36
N ALA A 70 -16.12 5.92 -18.35
CA ALA A 70 -16.29 7.05 -19.29
C ALA A 70 -17.19 6.68 -20.47
#